data_AF-A0A382JLE7-F1
#
_entry.id   AF-A0A382JLE7-F1
#
_cell.length_a   1.000
_cell.length_b   1.000
_cell.length_c   1.000
_cell.angle_alpha   90.00
_cell.angle_beta   90.00
_cell.angle_gamma   90.00
#
_symmetry.space_group_name_H-M   'P 1'
#
loop_
_entity.id
_entity.type
_entity.pdbx_description
1 polymer ?
#
loop_
_entity_poly.entity_id
_entity_poly.type
_entity_poly.pdbx_seq_one_letter_code
_entity_poly.pdbx_strand_id
1 'polypeptide(L)'
;MKKLNFVLTIIGTLFVAQSIFAQETSLARIGVVDMNKLVQESPQYLDMTSAIEEEFAGRVRDITSKESALNASKDQLNQDNLALSNDERQNALLKINADQRELKYLAESFQEDRNNRTQIEANKIFVE
;
A
#
# COMPACT_ATOMS: atom_id res chain seq x y z
N MET A 1 -67.75 -23.54 41.90
CA MET A 1 -66.63 -23.79 40.97
C MET A 1 -66.66 -22.82 39.78
N LYS A 2 -66.42 -21.51 40.02
CA LYS A 2 -66.29 -20.49 38.95
C LYS A 2 -65.25 -19.41 39.27
N LYS A 3 -64.88 -19.24 40.55
CA LYS A 3 -63.83 -18.31 40.99
C LYS A 3 -62.41 -18.88 40.90
N LEU A 4 -62.26 -20.21 40.78
CA LEU A 4 -60.94 -20.87 40.70
C LEU A 4 -60.35 -20.81 39.27
N ASN A 5 -61.19 -20.76 38.24
CA ASN A 5 -60.74 -20.58 36.85
C ASN A 5 -60.42 -19.12 36.49
N PHE A 6 -60.67 -18.15 37.39
CA PHE A 6 -60.32 -16.74 37.16
C PHE A 6 -58.92 -16.41 37.67
N VAL A 7 -58.48 -17.11 38.73
CA VAL A 7 -57.12 -16.96 39.29
C VAL A 7 -56.07 -17.61 38.38
N LEU A 8 -56.42 -18.70 37.69
CA LEU A 8 -55.50 -19.39 36.78
C LEU A 8 -55.21 -18.59 35.49
N THR A 9 -56.14 -17.72 35.06
CA THR A 9 -55.95 -16.85 33.88
C THR A 9 -55.07 -15.63 34.19
N ILE A 10 -54.99 -15.19 35.45
CA ILE A 10 -54.15 -14.04 35.86
C ILE A 10 -52.67 -14.42 36.00
N ILE A 11 -52.38 -15.69 36.30
CA ILE A 11 -51.00 -16.21 36.41
C ILE A 11 -50.41 -16.57 35.03
N GLY A 12 -51.25 -16.85 34.03
CA GLY A 12 -50.83 -17.14 32.65
C GLY A 12 -50.35 -15.91 31.85
N THR A 13 -50.71 -14.70 32.26
CA THR A 13 -50.33 -13.46 31.55
C THR A 13 -49.03 -12.84 32.07
N LEU A 14 -48.46 -13.36 33.16
CA LEU A 14 -47.24 -12.81 33.76
C LEU A 14 -45.95 -13.42 33.17
N PHE A 15 -46.07 -14.34 32.20
CA PHE A 15 -44.93 -15.02 31.57
C PHE A 15 -44.56 -14.51 30.16
N VAL A 16 -45.19 -13.43 29.68
CA VAL A 16 -44.90 -12.84 28.35
C VAL A 16 -44.14 -11.51 28.44
N ALA A 17 -43.74 -11.08 29.64
CA ALA A 17 -43.04 -9.81 29.85
C ALA A 17 -41.54 -9.96 30.18
N GLN A 18 -40.87 -10.98 29.63
CA GLN A 18 -39.40 -11.07 29.66
C GLN A 18 -38.83 -10.98 28.24
N SER A 19 -39.12 -9.86 27.59
CA SER A 19 -38.36 -9.40 26.43
C SER A 19 -37.27 -8.45 26.93
N ILE A 20 -36.12 -9.06 27.25
CA ILE A 20 -34.79 -8.62 26.86
C ILE A 20 -34.45 -7.16 27.20
N PHE A 21 -33.58 -7.03 28.21
CA PHE A 21 -32.63 -5.94 28.34
C PHE A 21 -31.95 -5.63 27.00
N ALA A 22 -32.28 -4.49 26.42
CA ALA A 22 -31.37 -3.53 25.80
C ALA A 22 -32.25 -2.53 25.06
N GLN A 23 -32.43 -1.35 25.63
CA GLN A 23 -32.87 -0.22 24.84
C GLN A 23 -31.83 -0.06 23.72
N GLU A 24 -32.22 -0.44 22.52
CA GLU A 24 -31.58 -0.06 21.27
C GLU A 24 -31.54 1.46 21.23
N THR A 25 -30.47 2.00 21.79
CA THR A 25 -29.88 3.19 21.26
C THR A 25 -29.34 2.79 19.90
N SER A 26 -30.20 2.77 18.88
CA SER A 26 -29.78 2.90 17.49
C SER A 26 -29.27 4.34 17.31
N LEU A 27 -28.24 4.71 18.08
CA LEU A 27 -27.14 5.46 17.52
C LEU A 27 -26.74 4.60 16.33
N ALA A 28 -27.16 5.02 15.13
CA ALA A 28 -26.54 4.55 13.92
C ALA A 28 -25.04 4.62 14.21
N ARG A 29 -24.41 3.47 14.45
CA ARG A 29 -22.96 3.37 14.44
C ARG A 29 -22.61 3.55 12.99
N ILE A 30 -22.60 4.81 12.56
CA ILE A 30 -21.86 5.27 11.41
C ILE A 30 -20.43 4.99 11.83
N GLY A 31 -19.99 3.75 11.60
CA GLY A 31 -18.58 3.48 11.47
C GLY A 31 -18.16 4.36 10.32
N VAL A 32 -17.35 5.38 10.59
CA VAL A 32 -16.57 6.02 9.55
C VAL A 32 -15.67 4.92 9.05
N VAL A 33 -16.13 4.22 8.02
CA VAL A 33 -15.27 3.30 7.32
C VAL A 33 -14.37 4.19 6.50
N ASP A 34 -13.10 4.22 6.86
CA ASP A 34 -12.11 4.92 6.06
C ASP A 34 -12.07 4.20 4.72
N MET A 35 -12.79 4.74 3.73
CA MET A 35 -12.91 4.17 2.40
C MET A 35 -11.51 4.00 1.78
N ASN A 36 -10.53 4.82 2.19
CA ASN A 36 -9.13 4.64 1.80
C ASN A 36 -8.54 3.33 2.35
N LYS A 37 -8.83 3.00 3.61
CA LYS A 37 -8.36 1.77 4.26
C LYS A 37 -9.06 0.53 3.71
N LEU A 38 -10.37 0.61 3.44
CA LEU A 38 -11.12 -0.47 2.80
C LEU A 38 -10.65 -0.75 1.36
N VAL A 39 -10.34 0.30 0.59
CA VAL A 39 -9.80 0.16 -0.77
C VAL A 39 -8.41 -0.45 -0.70
N GLN A 40 -7.53 0.01 0.19
CA GLN A 40 -6.17 -0.54 0.36
C GLN A 40 -6.14 -1.99 0.83
N GLU A 41 -7.10 -2.42 1.65
CA GLU A 41 -7.24 -3.80 2.13
C GLU A 41 -8.14 -4.65 1.21
N SER A 42 -8.67 -4.08 0.11
CA SER A 42 -9.52 -4.83 -0.82
C SER A 42 -8.69 -5.81 -1.65
N PRO A 43 -9.19 -7.03 -1.92
CA PRO A 43 -8.52 -7.98 -2.81
C PRO A 43 -8.20 -7.37 -4.18
N GLN A 44 -9.07 -6.51 -4.68
CA GLN A 44 -8.96 -5.85 -5.97
C GLN A 44 -7.79 -4.86 -6.04
N TYR A 45 -7.48 -4.18 -4.94
CA TYR A 45 -6.32 -3.30 -4.82
C TYR A 45 -5.00 -4.08 -4.68
N LEU A 46 -5.02 -5.22 -3.99
CA LEU A 46 -3.85 -6.10 -3.86
C LEU A 46 -3.48 -6.70 -5.23
N ASP A 47 -4.45 -7.23 -5.97
CA ASP A 47 -4.24 -7.77 -7.32
C ASP A 47 -3.71 -6.70 -8.28
N MET A 48 -4.28 -5.49 -8.23
CA MET A 48 -3.79 -4.33 -9.00
C MET A 48 -2.33 -3.99 -8.65
N THR A 49 -1.99 -3.94 -7.35
CA THR A 49 -0.64 -3.60 -6.89
C THR A 49 0.36 -4.65 -7.33
N SER A 50 0.02 -5.94 -7.23
CA SER A 50 0.87 -7.03 -7.71
C SER A 50 1.10 -7.00 -9.22
N ALA A 51 0.07 -6.69 -10.01
CA ALA A 51 0.23 -6.52 -11.46
C ALA A 51 1.13 -5.33 -11.82
N ILE A 52 0.99 -4.20 -11.11
CA ILE A 52 1.87 -3.03 -11.27
C ILE A 52 3.30 -3.35 -10.82
N GLU A 53 3.49 -4.15 -9.77
CA GLU A 53 4.82 -4.60 -9.35
C GLU A 53 5.48 -5.48 -10.41
N GLU A 54 4.75 -6.42 -11.01
CA GLU A 54 5.27 -7.27 -12.08
C GLU A 54 5.65 -6.47 -13.34
N GLU A 55 4.82 -5.50 -13.74
CA GLU A 55 5.10 -4.60 -14.87
C GLU A 55 6.38 -3.78 -14.66
N PHE A 56 6.66 -3.39 -13.41
CA PHE A 56 7.79 -2.54 -13.06
C PHE A 56 9.02 -3.30 -12.55
N ALA A 57 8.92 -4.61 -12.29
CA ALA A 57 9.99 -5.43 -11.74
C ALA A 57 11.26 -5.41 -12.59
N GLY A 58 11.11 -5.43 -13.92
CA GLY A 58 12.23 -5.31 -14.86
C GLY A 58 12.99 -3.99 -14.70
N ARG A 59 12.26 -2.88 -14.53
CA ARG A 59 12.85 -1.55 -14.34
C ARG A 59 13.54 -1.40 -12.99
N VAL A 60 12.96 -1.96 -11.93
CA VAL A 60 13.59 -2.01 -10.62
C VAL A 60 14.94 -2.74 -10.70
N ARG A 61 14.97 -3.91 -11.34
CA ARG A 61 16.21 -4.69 -11.51
C ARG A 61 17.29 -3.90 -12.26
N ASP A 62 16.92 -3.18 -13.31
CA ASP A 62 17.85 -2.38 -14.09
C ASP A 62 18.40 -1.19 -13.30
N ILE A 63 17.55 -0.51 -12.51
CA ILE A 63 17.97 0.57 -11.60
C ILE A 63 18.93 0.04 -10.54
N THR A 64 18.61 -1.07 -9.87
CA THR A 64 19.48 -1.70 -8.87
C THR A 64 20.82 -2.15 -9.48
N SER A 65 20.81 -2.69 -10.70
CA SER A 65 22.03 -3.07 -11.42
C SER A 65 22.93 -1.85 -11.68
N LYS A 66 22.34 -0.74 -12.15
CA LYS A 66 23.07 0.52 -12.39
C LYS A 66 23.61 1.14 -11.10
N GLU A 67 22.85 1.09 -10.01
CA GLU A 67 23.30 1.51 -8.69
C GLU A 67 24.50 0.69 -8.22
N SER A 68 24.43 -0.64 -8.33
CA SER A 68 25.55 -1.52 -7.97
C SER A 68 26.79 -1.24 -8.81
N ALA A 69 26.64 -1.01 -10.12
CA ALA A 69 27.75 -0.69 -11.01
C ALA A 69 28.38 0.68 -10.69
N LEU A 70 27.56 1.66 -10.32
CA LEU A 70 28.02 2.96 -9.86
C LEU A 70 28.82 2.85 -8.55
N ASN A 71 28.34 2.08 -7.58
CA ASN A 71 29.04 1.86 -6.32
C ASN A 71 30.37 1.12 -6.53
N ALA A 72 30.38 0.07 -7.37
CA ALA A 72 31.61 -0.59 -7.77
C ALA A 72 32.62 0.37 -8.43
N SER A 73 32.15 1.28 -9.29
CA SER A 73 33.02 2.29 -9.92
C SER A 73 33.61 3.28 -8.91
N LYS A 74 32.84 3.67 -7.89
CA LYS A 74 33.33 4.52 -6.78
C LYS A 74 34.37 3.79 -5.94
N ASP A 75 34.10 2.53 -5.61
CA ASP A 75 35.01 1.70 -4.80
C ASP A 75 36.32 1.46 -5.54
N GLN A 76 36.26 1.17 -6.85
CA GLN A 76 37.44 1.02 -7.69
C GLN A 76 38.27 2.32 -7.70
N LEU A 77 37.63 3.48 -7.90
CA LEU A 77 38.34 4.75 -7.89
C LEU A 77 39.00 5.05 -6.53
N ASN A 78 38.34 4.69 -5.43
CA ASN A 78 38.88 4.85 -4.09
C ASN A 78 40.10 3.92 -3.85
N GLN A 79 40.02 2.67 -4.30
CA GLN A 79 41.11 1.69 -4.18
C GLN A 79 42.31 2.04 -5.05
N ASP A 80 42.06 2.40 -6.31
CA ASP A 80 43.11 2.67 -7.31
C ASP A 80 43.60 4.12 -7.29
N ASN A 81 43.16 4.94 -6.32
CA ASN A 81 43.41 6.37 -6.31
C ASN A 81 44.91 6.73 -6.44
N LEU A 82 45.79 5.90 -5.88
CA LEU A 82 47.25 6.08 -5.94
C LEU A 82 47.91 5.43 -7.17
N ALA A 83 47.22 4.51 -7.85
CA ALA A 83 47.71 3.79 -9.02
C ALA A 83 47.35 4.50 -10.34
N LEU A 84 46.23 5.24 -10.36
CA LEU A 84 45.75 5.97 -11.54
C LEU A 84 46.55 7.26 -11.78
N SER A 85 46.78 7.57 -13.06
CA SER A 85 47.24 8.91 -13.46
C SER A 85 46.16 9.96 -13.18
N ASN A 86 46.55 11.24 -13.15
CA ASN A 86 45.60 12.34 -12.93
C ASN A 86 44.50 12.38 -14.00
N ASP A 87 44.82 12.09 -15.27
CA ASP A 87 43.86 12.08 -16.37
C ASP A 87 42.85 10.92 -16.24
N GLU A 88 43.33 9.72 -15.89
CA GLU A 88 42.47 8.56 -15.65
C GLU A 88 41.53 8.79 -14.47
N ARG A 89 42.03 9.37 -13.37
CA ARG A 89 41.22 9.73 -12.21
C ARG A 89 40.13 10.74 -12.58
N GLN A 90 40.49 11.76 -13.36
CA GLN A 90 39.53 12.77 -13.82
C GLN A 90 38.45 12.15 -14.71
N ASN A 91 38.82 11.27 -15.64
CA ASN A 91 37.87 10.56 -16.50
C ASN A 91 36.94 9.65 -15.70
N ALA A 92 37.47 8.91 -14.72
CA ALA A 92 36.67 8.09 -13.82
C ALA A 92 35.67 8.92 -13.01
N LEU A 93 36.08 10.08 -12.47
CA LEU A 93 35.20 11.01 -11.77
C LEU A 93 34.09 11.54 -12.69
N LEU A 94 34.43 11.92 -13.93
CA LEU A 94 33.42 12.38 -14.90
C LEU A 94 32.39 11.30 -15.20
N LYS A 95 32.83 10.05 -15.40
CA LYS A 95 31.96 8.90 -15.60
C LYS A 95 31.05 8.65 -14.39
N ILE A 96 31.60 8.61 -13.18
CA ILE A 96 30.82 8.43 -11.94
C ILE A 96 29.75 9.52 -11.80
N ASN A 97 30.08 10.77 -12.11
CA ASN A 97 29.11 11.86 -12.07
C ASN A 97 28.03 11.72 -13.15
N ALA A 98 28.36 11.22 -14.34
CA ALA A 98 27.38 10.93 -15.39
C ALA A 98 26.43 9.81 -14.98
N ASP A 99 26.98 8.69 -14.50
CA ASP A 99 26.23 7.53 -14.03
C ASP A 99 25.29 7.89 -12.86
N GLN A 100 25.73 8.78 -11.95
CA GLN A 100 24.88 9.32 -10.87
C GLN A 100 23.68 10.11 -11.38
N ARG A 101 23.90 10.99 -12.37
CA ARG A 101 22.81 11.78 -12.95
C ARG A 101 21.82 10.87 -13.66
N GLU A 102 22.31 9.92 -14.46
CA GLU A 102 21.46 8.93 -15.14
C GLU A 102 20.62 8.14 -14.14
N LEU A 103 21.23 7.63 -13.06
CA LEU A 103 20.53 6.90 -12.02
C LEU A 103 19.42 7.75 -11.36
N LYS A 104 19.71 9.03 -11.09
CA LYS A 104 18.71 9.97 -10.56
C LYS A 104 17.53 10.15 -11.52
N TYR A 105 17.80 10.38 -12.81
CA TYR A 105 16.74 10.51 -13.81
C TYR A 105 15.89 9.24 -13.94
N LEU A 106 16.52 8.07 -13.91
CA LEU A 106 15.81 6.78 -13.95
C LEU A 106 14.93 6.59 -12.71
N ALA A 107 15.41 6.94 -11.53
CA ALA A 107 14.64 6.85 -10.29
C ALA A 107 13.44 7.80 -10.29
N GLU A 108 13.62 9.04 -10.76
CA GLU A 108 12.54 10.03 -10.88
C GLU A 108 11.48 9.57 -11.89
N SER A 109 11.90 9.16 -13.09
CA SER A 109 10.99 8.63 -14.13
C SER A 109 10.26 7.37 -13.66
N PHE A 110 10.94 6.48 -12.94
CA PHE A 110 10.31 5.29 -12.36
C PHE A 110 9.20 5.66 -11.37
N GLN A 111 9.46 6.63 -10.49
CA GLN A 111 8.47 7.08 -9.51
C GLN A 111 7.27 7.74 -10.18
N GLU A 112 7.50 8.58 -11.19
CA GLU A 112 6.44 9.22 -11.96
C GLU A 112 5.56 8.19 -12.67
N ASP A 113 6.18 7.23 -13.36
CA ASP A 113 5.46 6.18 -14.08
C ASP A 113 4.67 5.27 -13.14
N ARG A 114 5.25 4.89 -12.00
CA ARG A 114 4.54 4.13 -10.95
C ARG A 114 3.34 4.90 -10.42
N ASN A 115 3.51 6.20 -10.16
CA ASN A 115 2.44 7.06 -9.66
C ASN A 115 1.32 7.21 -10.69
N ASN A 116 1.67 7.41 -11.98
CA ASN A 116 0.71 7.53 -13.07
C ASN A 116 -0.07 6.22 -13.25
N ARG A 117 0.64 5.08 -13.30
CA ARG A 117 0.00 3.76 -13.42
C ARG A 117 -0.94 3.48 -12.27
N THR A 118 -0.52 3.75 -11.03
CA THR A 118 -1.35 3.59 -9.85
C THR A 118 -2.61 4.45 -9.92
N GLN A 119 -2.50 5.70 -10.40
CA GLN A 119 -3.67 6.59 -10.56
C GLN A 119 -4.63 6.10 -11.65
N ILE A 120 -4.11 5.63 -12.80
CA ILE A 120 -4.94 5.08 -13.88
C ILE A 120 -5.75 3.87 -13.38
N GLU A 121 -5.07 2.91 -12.75
CA GLU A 121 -5.73 1.69 -12.29
C GLU A 121 -6.66 1.96 -11.10
N ALA A 122 -6.29 2.87 -10.18
CA ALA A 122 -7.18 3.29 -9.10
C ALA A 122 -8.47 3.93 -9.64
N ASN A 123 -8.37 4.84 -10.61
CA ASN A 123 -9.55 5.44 -11.24
C ASN A 123 -10.45 4.40 -11.90
N LYS A 124 -9.90 3.31 -12.43
CA LYS A 124 -10.67 2.21 -13.00
C LYS A 124 -11.50 1.49 -11.93
N ILE A 125 -10.94 1.25 -10.75
CA ILE A 125 -11.66 0.62 -9.62
C ILE A 125 -12.80 1.51 -9.09
N PHE A 126 -12.64 2.84 -9.13
CA PHE A 126 -13.65 3.77 -8.62
C PHE A 126 -14.80 4.07 -9.61
N VAL A 127 -14.62 3.78 -10.90
CA VAL A 127 -15.59 4.12 -11.96
C VAL A 127 -16.48 2.92 -12.36
N GLU A 128 -16.06 1.68 -12.10
CA GLU A 128 -16.92 0.48 -12.17
C GLU A 128 -17.82 0.33 -10.94
#